data_AF-D4K7N1-F1
#
_entry.id   AF-D4K7N1-F1
#
_cell.length_a   1.000
_cell.length_b   1.000
_cell.length_c   1.000
_cell.angle_alpha   90.00
_cell.angle_beta   90.00
_cell.angle_gamma   90.00
#
_symmetry.space_group_name_H-M   'P 1'
#
loop_
_entity.id
_entity.type
_entity.pdbx_description
1 polymer ?
#
loop_
_entity_poly.entity_id
_entity_poly.type
_entity_poly.pdbx_seq_one_letter_code
_entity_poly.pdbx_strand_id
1 'polypeptide(L)' 'MPKYAEEILAAVTELQQHPKAEQVFLEMKKGSIPASLWVRYICPHAGSRKRQSYGGEVS' A
#
# COMPACT_ATOMS: atom_id res chain seq x y z
N MET A 1 24.89 -7.33 13.14
CA MET A 1 23.99 -6.21 12.79
C MET A 1 22.75 -6.79 12.14
N PRO A 2 21.54 -6.56 12.67
CA PRO A 2 20.33 -7.08 12.06
C PRO A 2 20.03 -6.20 10.85
N LYS A 3 20.54 -6.61 9.68
CA LYS A 3 20.44 -5.87 8.41
C LYS A 3 19.01 -5.50 8.01
N TYR A 4 18.02 -6.19 8.59
CA TYR A 4 16.61 -6.04 8.28
C TYR A 4 15.80 -5.35 9.39
N ALA A 5 16.42 -4.95 10.51
CA ALA A 5 15.66 -4.38 11.63
C ALA A 5 14.88 -3.12 11.23
N GLU A 6 15.50 -2.24 10.44
CA GLU A 6 14.84 -1.04 9.93
C GLU A 6 13.82 -1.35 8.84
N GLU A 7 14.08 -2.31 7.95
CA GLU A 7 13.11 -2.72 6.92
C GLU A 7 11.88 -3.41 7.52
N ILE A 8 12.06 -4.20 8.57
CA ILE A 8 10.97 -4.85 9.31
C ILE A 8 10.16 -3.79 10.05
N LEU A 9 10.83 -2.83 10.71
CA LEU A 9 10.14 -1.74 11.40
C LEU A 9 9.32 -0.91 10.40
N ALA A 10 9.89 -0.58 9.24
CA ALA A 10 9.22 0.15 8.16
C ALA A 10 8.00 -0.61 7.63
N ALA A 11 8.16 -1.91 7.31
CA ALA A 11 7.07 -2.75 6.84
C ALA A 11 5.96 -2.91 7.89
N VAL A 12 6.31 -3.04 9.17
CA VAL A 12 5.35 -3.12 10.28
C VAL A 12 4.60 -1.80 10.46
N THR A 13 5.28 -0.65 10.33
CA THR A 13 4.61 0.65 10.37
C THR A 13 3.71 0.87 9.16
N GLU A 14 4.11 0.43 7.97
CA GLU A 14 3.27 0.52 6.77
C GLU A 14 2.01 -0.37 6.91
N LEU A 15 2.16 -1.57 7.48
CA LEU A 15 1.05 -2.45 7.85
C LEU A 15 0.14 -1.86 8.93
N GLN A 16 0.70 -1.15 9.93
CA GLN A 16 -0.09 -0.45 10.96
C GLN A 16 -0.78 0.81 10.46
N GLN A 17 -0.30 1.44 9.40
CA GLN A 17 -0.96 2.56 8.74
C GLN A 17 -2.23 2.15 7.97
N HIS A 18 -2.53 0.85 7.89
CA HIS A 18 -3.85 0.39 7.48
C HIS A 18 -4.81 0.54 8.66
N PRO A 19 -5.91 1.30 8.51
CA PRO A 19 -6.92 1.39 9.54
C PRO A 19 -7.44 -0.01 9.88
N LYS A 20 -7.62 -0.29 11.17
CA LYS A 20 -8.11 -1.58 11.65
C LYS A 20 -9.44 -1.90 10.95
N ALA A 21 -9.62 -3.14 10.49
CA ALA A 21 -10.82 -3.55 9.75
C ALA A 21 -12.14 -3.21 10.50
N GLU A 22 -12.10 -3.22 11.83
CA GLU A 22 -13.19 -2.79 12.71
C GLU A 22 -13.51 -1.29 12.60
N GLN A 23 -12.50 -0.42 12.52
CA GLN A 23 -12.69 1.02 12.32
C GLN A 23 -13.27 1.30 10.93
N VAL A 24 -12.75 0.62 9.91
CA VAL A 24 -13.30 0.71 8.56
C VAL A 24 -14.76 0.28 8.57
N PHE A 25 -15.09 -0.83 9.22
CA PHE A 25 -16.46 -1.32 9.34
C PHE A 25 -17.39 -0.36 10.10
N LEU A 26 -16.92 0.27 11.18
CA LEU A 26 -17.67 1.28 11.93
C LEU A 26 -17.92 2.56 11.10
N GLU A 27 -16.93 3.02 10.34
CA GLU A 27 -17.10 4.15 9.40
C GLU A 27 -18.03 3.80 8.23
N MET A 28 -17.93 2.58 7.70
CA MET A 28 -18.89 2.05 6.71
C MET A 28 -20.32 2.08 7.26
N LYS A 29 -20.52 1.66 8.51
CA LYS A 29 -21.82 1.70 9.18
C LYS A 29 -22.33 3.12 9.43
N LYS A 30 -21.43 4.11 9.51
CA LYS A 30 -21.76 5.52 9.71
C LYS A 30 -22.13 6.25 8.40
N GLY A 31 -22.06 5.56 7.26
CA GLY A 31 -22.60 6.03 5.97
C GLY A 31 -21.67 6.94 5.16
N SER A 32 -20.44 7.17 5.61
CA SER A 32 -19.44 7.96 4.88
C SER A 32 -18.13 7.20 4.84
N ILE A 33 -17.99 6.33 3.83
CA ILE A 33 -16.67 5.80 3.50
C ILE A 33 -16.08 6.82 2.52
N PRO A 34 -15.04 7.57 2.91
CA PRO A 34 -14.45 8.54 1.99
C PRO A 34 -13.88 7.77 0.78
N ALA A 35 -14.15 8.28 -0.43
CA ALA A 35 -13.74 7.63 -1.67
C ALA A 35 -12.22 7.33 -1.71
N SER A 36 -11.41 8.11 -0.99
CA SER A 36 -9.97 7.87 -0.80
C SER A 36 -9.63 6.56 -0.09
N LEU A 37 -10.43 6.11 0.89
CA LEU A 37 -10.24 4.81 1.57
C LEU A 37 -10.61 3.66 0.64
N TRP A 38 -11.70 3.80 -0.13
CA TRP A 38 -12.09 2.84 -1.17
C TRP A 38 -11.01 2.69 -2.24
N VAL A 39 -10.49 3.81 -2.75
CA VAL A 39 -9.41 3.81 -3.75
C VAL A 39 -8.17 3.14 -3.18
N ARG A 40 -7.78 3.41 -1.93
CA ARG A 40 -6.61 2.79 -1.30
C ARG A 40 -6.75 1.27 -1.08
N TYR A 41 -7.97 0.77 -0.86
CA TYR A 41 -8.23 -0.66 -0.65
C TYR A 41 -8.43 -1.44 -1.96
N ILE A 42 -9.19 -0.88 -2.92
CA ILE A 42 -9.42 -1.52 -4.24
C ILE A 42 -8.22 -1.35 -5.16
N CYS A 43 -7.60 -0.17 -5.16
CA CYS A 43 -6.43 0.15 -5.97
C CYS A 43 -5.29 0.58 -5.04
N PRO A 44 -4.59 -0.38 -4.40
CA PRO A 44 -3.35 -0.07 -3.70
C PRO A 44 -2.46 0.65 -4.72
N HIS A 45 -2.15 1.92 -4.44
CA HIS A 45 -1.52 2.85 -5.35
C HIS A 45 -0.40 2.11 -6.09
N ALA A 46 -0.63 1.80 -7.37
CA ALA A 46 0.28 1.00 -8.16
C ALA A 46 1.58 1.78 -8.26
N GLY A 47 2.50 1.46 -7.34
CA GLY A 47 3.80 2.07 -7.22
C GLY A 47 4.43 2.08 -8.60
N SER A 48 4.87 3.26 -9.02
CA SER A 48 5.40 3.58 -10.32
C SER A 48 6.32 2.47 -10.83
N ARG A 49 5.76 1.49 -11.54
CA ARG A 49 6.53 0.45 -12.21
C ARG A 49 7.14 1.15 -13.42
N LYS A 50 8.25 1.85 -13.20
CA LYS A 50 9.10 2.33 -14.28
C LYS A 50 9.37 1.10 -15.14
N ARG A 51 8.78 1.10 -16.33
CA ARG A 51 9.14 0.18 -17.39
C ARG A 51 10.59 0.47 -17.71
N GLN A 52 11.52 -0.25 -17.06
CA GLN A 52 12.84 -0.44 -17.63
C GLN A 52 12.61 -1.37 -18.82
N SER A 53 12.28 -0.75 -19.95
CA SER A 53 12.20 -1.41 -21.24
C SER A 53 13.62 -1.83 -21.59
N TYR A 54 13.95 -3.11 -21.41
CA TYR A 54 15.15 -3.69 -22.00
C TYR A 54 14.96 -3.69 -23.52
N GLY A 55 15.40 -2.61 -24.17
CA GLY A 55 15.63 -2.59 -25.61
C GLY A 55 16.85 -3.45 -25.90
N GLY A 56 16.61 -4.70 -26.28
CA GLY A 56 17.64 -5.54 -26.89
C GLY A 56 17.76 -5.17 -28.36
N GLU A 57 18.76 -4.38 -28.72
CA GLU A 57 19.29 -4.37 -30.07
C GLU A 57 20.25 -5.57 -30.18
N VAL A 58 19.81 -6.62 -30.87
CA VAL A 58 20.68 -7.69 -31.36
C VAL A 58 21.30 -7.21 -32.67
N SER A 59 22.63 -7.18 -32.71
CA SER A 59 23.45 -6.88 -33.90
C SER A 59 23.32 -7.95 -34.98
#